data_AF-A0A1V3PAE1-F1
#
_entry.id   AF-A0A1V3PAE1-F1
#
_cell.length_a   1.000
_cell.length_b   1.000
_cell.length_c   1.000
_cell.angle_alpha   90.00
_cell.angle_beta   90.00
_cell.angle_gamma   90.00
#
_symmetry.space_group_name_H-M   'P 1'
#
loop_
_entity.id
_entity.type
_entity.pdbx_description
1 polymer ?
#
loop_
_entity_poly.entity_id
_entity_poly.type
_entity_poly.pdbx_seq_one_letter_code
_entity_poly.pdbx_strand_id
1 'polypeptide(L)'
;MVLQSEVYQHNKQFAIRTVAKAEAVPSEFVNVVCFSADTVAQDFGGRSSDSEWEIIVLLAAQAQHEPMHPLSMARSLLEIPDGVEAKYTAREFAESVLYWSQRVQVNGGDES
;
A
#
# COMPACT_ATOMS: atom_id res chain seq x y z
N MET A 1 4.04 22.07 -8.75
CA MET A 1 3.76 20.62 -8.76
C MET A 1 3.08 20.28 -10.07
N VAL A 2 3.59 19.29 -10.81
CA VAL A 2 2.93 18.78 -12.03
C VAL A 2 2.47 17.36 -11.74
N LEU A 3 1.19 17.09 -11.97
CA LEU A 3 0.64 15.74 -11.88
C LEU A 3 0.86 15.00 -13.19
N GLN A 4 1.23 13.73 -13.09
CA GLN A 4 1.33 12.81 -14.21
C GLN A 4 0.48 11.59 -13.89
N SER A 5 -0.31 11.16 -14.86
CA SER A 5 -1.09 9.94 -14.76
C SER A 5 -0.49 8.90 -15.70
N GLU A 6 -0.34 7.69 -15.19
CA GLU A 6 0.17 6.55 -15.94
C GLU A 6 -0.79 5.37 -15.83
N VAL A 7 -0.85 4.59 -16.91
CA VAL A 7 -1.56 3.31 -16.91
C VAL A 7 -0.55 2.24 -16.56
N TYR A 8 -0.87 1.41 -15.56
CA TYR A 8 -0.05 0.28 -15.15
C TYR A 8 -0.90 -0.98 -15.10
N GLN A 9 -0.24 -2.13 -15.18
CA GLN A 9 -0.92 -3.42 -15.04
C GLN A 9 -0.81 -3.89 -13.59
N HIS A 10 -1.95 -4.24 -12.99
CA HIS A 10 -2.04 -4.81 -11.66
C HIS A 10 -3.00 -5.99 -11.70
N ASN A 11 -2.51 -7.18 -11.35
CA ASN A 11 -3.30 -8.42 -11.33
C ASN A 11 -4.09 -8.66 -12.62
N LYS A 12 -3.40 -8.55 -13.76
CA LYS A 12 -3.94 -8.72 -15.12
C LYS A 12 -5.00 -7.68 -15.53
N GLN A 13 -5.26 -6.66 -14.71
CA GLN A 13 -6.12 -5.52 -15.04
C GLN A 13 -5.29 -4.26 -15.27
N PHE A 14 -5.81 -3.34 -16.09
CA PHE A 14 -5.24 -2.00 -16.21
C PHE A 14 -5.79 -1.10 -15.11
N ALA A 15 -4.88 -0.38 -14.45
CA ALA A 15 -5.19 0.61 -13.45
C ALA A 15 -4.52 1.94 -13.81
N ILE A 16 -5.07 3.03 -13.28
CA ILE A 16 -4.50 4.37 -13.43
C ILE A 16 -3.88 4.76 -12.10
N ARG A 17 -2.64 5.24 -12.13
CA ARG A 17 -1.99 5.89 -11.00
C ARG A 17 -1.73 7.34 -11.35
N THR A 18 -1.98 8.24 -10.41
CA THR A 18 -1.56 9.64 -10.50
C THR A 18 -0.43 9.89 -9.52
N VAL A 19 0.67 10.42 -10.03
CA VAL A 19 1.86 10.80 -9.27
C VAL A 19 2.17 12.28 -9.47
N ALA A 20 2.92 12.86 -8.52
CA ALA A 20 3.49 14.19 -8.69
C ALA A 20 4.97 14.08 -9.09
N LYS A 21 5.41 14.87 -10.07
CA LYS A 21 6.83 15.20 -10.25
C LYS A 21 7.17 16.32 -9.27
N ALA A 22 7.73 15.94 -8.13
CA ALA A 22 8.08 16.80 -7.01
C ALA A 22 9.24 16.17 -6.21
N GLU A 23 9.74 16.89 -5.22
CA GLU A 23 10.64 16.31 -4.22
C GLU A 23 9.82 15.49 -3.21
N ALA A 24 10.32 14.32 -2.84
CA ALA A 24 9.68 13.50 -1.81
C ALA A 24 9.86 14.15 -0.44
N VAL A 25 8.84 14.09 0.40
CA VAL A 25 8.97 14.52 1.80
C VAL A 25 9.79 13.46 2.55
N PRO A 26 10.78 13.85 3.38
CA PRO A 26 11.51 12.90 4.20
C PRO A 26 10.58 12.07 5.08
N SER A 27 10.83 10.76 5.17
CA SER A 27 10.09 9.88 6.07
C SER A 27 10.57 10.06 7.51
N GLU A 28 9.64 10.07 8.45
CA GLU A 28 9.93 10.11 9.89
C GLU A 28 9.79 8.73 10.54
N PHE A 29 9.07 7.82 9.91
CA PHE A 29 8.75 6.49 10.42
C PHE A 29 9.02 5.40 9.39
N VAL A 30 9.26 4.19 9.88
CA VAL A 30 9.23 2.96 9.07
C VAL A 30 8.20 2.03 9.69
N ASN A 31 7.12 1.77 8.96
CA ASN A 31 6.11 0.80 9.36
C ASN A 31 6.51 -0.58 8.83
N VAL A 32 6.73 -1.51 9.75
CA VAL A 32 7.08 -2.90 9.45
C VAL A 32 5.80 -3.73 9.43
N VAL A 33 5.41 -4.22 8.26
CA VAL A 33 4.23 -5.07 8.12
C VAL A 33 4.67 -6.52 8.14
N CYS A 34 4.20 -7.25 9.15
CA CYS A 34 4.50 -8.66 9.33
C CYS A 34 3.27 -9.53 9.11
N PHE A 35 3.50 -10.72 8.59
CA PHE A 35 2.50 -11.76 8.42
C PHE A 35 2.88 -12.98 9.23
N SER A 36 1.89 -13.72 9.74
CA SER A 36 2.16 -14.98 10.42
C SER A 36 2.70 -16.01 9.43
N ALA A 37 3.52 -16.92 9.93
CA ALA A 37 4.03 -18.06 9.18
C ALA A 37 2.95 -18.81 8.37
N ASP A 38 1.76 -18.98 8.97
CA ASP A 38 0.63 -19.66 8.35
C ASP A 38 0.08 -18.89 7.14
N THR A 39 -0.15 -17.58 7.30
CA THR A 39 -0.62 -16.73 6.19
C THR A 39 0.42 -16.65 5.08
N VAL A 40 1.71 -16.60 5.42
CA VAL A 40 2.79 -16.62 4.42
C VAL A 40 2.80 -17.91 3.62
N ALA A 41 2.68 -19.05 4.30
CA ALA A 41 2.63 -20.35 3.64
C ALA A 41 1.40 -20.50 2.73
N GLN A 42 0.25 -19.97 3.14
CA GLN A 42 -1.00 -20.05 2.40
C GLN A 42 -1.03 -19.11 1.19
N ASP A 43 -0.67 -17.84 1.37
CA ASP A 43 -0.96 -16.78 0.40
C ASP A 43 0.24 -16.44 -0.49
N PHE A 44 1.47 -16.75 -0.07
CA PHE A 44 2.70 -16.38 -0.78
C PHE A 44 3.50 -17.59 -1.29
N GLY A 45 3.02 -18.82 -1.07
CA GLY A 45 3.58 -20.04 -1.66
C GLY A 45 4.86 -20.57 -0.99
N GLY A 46 5.25 -20.01 0.16
CA GLY A 46 6.37 -20.53 0.95
C GLY A 46 6.92 -19.52 1.97
N ARG A 47 7.44 -20.06 3.08
CA ARG A 47 8.10 -19.30 4.15
C ARG A 47 9.56 -19.04 3.81
N SER A 48 10.08 -17.90 4.24
CA SER A 48 11.50 -17.55 4.06
C SER A 48 12.38 -17.93 5.26
N SER A 49 11.76 -18.20 6.42
CA SER A 49 12.47 -18.58 7.64
C SER A 49 11.60 -19.43 8.58
N ASP A 50 12.20 -19.90 9.67
CA ASP A 50 11.50 -20.64 10.73
C ASP A 50 10.79 -19.73 11.75
N SER A 51 10.81 -18.40 11.55
CA SER A 51 10.19 -17.41 12.45
C SER A 51 8.65 -17.47 12.39
N GLU A 52 7.97 -17.21 13.51
CA GLU A 52 6.51 -17.18 13.58
C GLU A 52 5.88 -16.01 12.81
N TRP A 53 6.64 -14.94 12.61
CA TRP A 53 6.26 -13.75 11.86
C TRP A 53 7.34 -13.44 10.82
N GLU A 54 6.92 -13.06 9.62
CA GLU A 54 7.81 -12.65 8.54
C GLU A 54 7.46 -11.25 8.06
N ILE A 55 8.49 -10.44 7.79
CA ILE A 55 8.33 -9.09 7.24
C ILE A 55 7.97 -9.23 5.76
N ILE A 56 6.82 -8.68 5.37
CA ILE A 56 6.34 -8.69 3.98
C ILE A 56 6.65 -7.37 3.30
N VAL A 57 6.54 -6.25 4.03
CA VAL A 57 6.85 -4.93 3.49
C VAL A 57 7.35 -3.98 4.55
N LEU A 58 8.29 -3.13 4.15
CA LEU A 58 8.74 -1.95 4.89
C LEU A 58 8.16 -0.72 4.21
N LEU A 59 7.39 0.07 4.95
CA LEU A 59 6.77 1.29 4.44
C LEU A 59 7.42 2.50 5.09
N ALA A 60 8.12 3.31 4.29
CA ALA A 60 8.59 4.62 4.72
C ALA A 60 7.38 5.57 4.80
N ALA A 61 7.18 6.19 5.95
CA ALA A 61 5.99 6.98 6.26
C ALA A 61 6.35 8.34 6.87
N GLN A 62 5.53 9.34 6.59
CA GLN A 62 5.67 10.65 7.23
C GLN A 62 4.97 10.67 8.59
N ALA A 63 3.92 9.86 8.76
CA ALA A 63 3.18 9.75 10.00
C ALA A 63 3.26 8.34 10.59
N GLN A 64 3.22 8.24 11.92
CA GLN A 64 3.23 6.95 12.62
C GLN A 64 2.04 6.06 12.20
N HIS A 65 0.88 6.66 11.93
CA HIS A 65 -0.32 5.95 11.50
C HIS A 65 -0.77 6.49 10.15
N GLU A 66 -0.45 5.76 9.08
CA GLU A 66 -1.00 6.00 7.76
C GLU A 66 -2.08 4.94 7.48
N PRO A 67 -3.33 5.34 7.18
CA PRO A 67 -4.36 4.38 6.84
C PRO A 67 -4.00 3.67 5.53
N MET A 68 -4.34 2.39 5.42
CA MET A 68 -4.21 1.63 4.17
C MET A 68 -4.84 2.40 3.02
N HIS A 69 -4.20 2.41 1.84
CA HIS A 69 -4.71 3.12 0.67
C HIS A 69 -6.14 2.67 0.32
N PRO A 70 -7.06 3.58 -0.04
CA PRO A 70 -8.48 3.24 -0.17
C PRO A 70 -8.74 2.23 -1.30
N LEU A 71 -7.93 2.22 -2.36
CA LEU A 71 -8.04 1.18 -3.39
C LEU A 71 -7.72 -0.22 -2.86
N SER A 72 -6.73 -0.36 -1.96
CA SER A 72 -6.42 -1.65 -1.34
C SER A 72 -7.55 -2.09 -0.41
N MET A 73 -8.11 -1.15 0.37
CA MET A 73 -9.29 -1.44 1.20
C MET A 73 -10.50 -1.85 0.34
N ALA A 74 -10.76 -1.17 -0.78
CA ALA A 74 -11.86 -1.50 -1.68
C ALA A 74 -11.72 -2.90 -2.28
N ARG A 75 -10.51 -3.31 -2.67
CA ARG A 75 -10.23 -4.68 -3.14
C ARG A 75 -10.56 -5.72 -2.07
N SER A 76 -10.13 -5.48 -0.84
CA SER A 76 -10.41 -6.35 0.30
C SER A 76 -11.92 -6.45 0.59
N LEU A 77 -12.64 -5.32 0.61
CA LEU A 77 -14.09 -5.27 0.87
C LEU A 77 -14.92 -5.93 -0.24
N LEU A 78 -14.40 -5.99 -1.46
CA LEU A 78 -15.03 -6.64 -2.61
C LEU A 78 -14.58 -8.09 -2.80
N GLU A 79 -13.79 -8.63 -1.87
CA GLU A 79 -13.26 -10.00 -1.91
C GLU A 79 -12.53 -10.30 -3.24
N ILE A 80 -11.82 -9.30 -3.78
CA ILE A 80 -11.05 -9.48 -5.01
C ILE A 80 -9.87 -10.42 -4.68
N PRO A 81 -9.60 -11.48 -5.47
CA PRO A 81 -8.69 -12.58 -5.10
C PRO A 81 -7.20 -12.24 -4.98
N ASP A 82 -6.86 -10.96 -4.93
CA ASP A 82 -5.51 -10.45 -5.14
C ASP A 82 -4.89 -9.80 -3.91
N GLY A 83 -5.47 -10.06 -2.74
CA GLY A 83 -5.00 -9.55 -1.47
C GLY A 83 -5.48 -10.37 -0.28
N VAL A 84 -4.98 -9.97 0.87
CA VAL A 84 -5.25 -10.60 2.16
C VAL A 84 -6.59 -10.10 2.67
N GLU A 85 -7.44 -11.01 3.11
CA GLU A 85 -8.77 -10.68 3.63
C GLU A 85 -8.63 -9.82 4.90
N ALA A 86 -8.93 -8.52 4.76
CA ALA A 86 -8.96 -7.58 5.86
C ALA A 86 -10.36 -6.96 5.97
N LYS A 87 -10.88 -6.93 7.20
CA LYS A 87 -12.18 -6.32 7.51
C LYS A 87 -11.96 -4.84 7.82
N TYR A 88 -12.59 -3.98 7.03
CA TYR A 88 -12.62 -2.54 7.24
C TYR A 88 -14.05 -2.07 7.46
N THR A 89 -14.25 -1.14 8.38
CA THR A 89 -15.50 -0.43 8.56
C THR A 89 -15.66 0.67 7.50
N ALA A 90 -16.90 1.08 7.24
CA ALA A 90 -17.16 2.23 6.37
C ALA A 90 -16.48 3.53 6.88
N ARG A 91 -16.26 3.64 8.20
CA ARG A 91 -15.54 4.76 8.81
C ARG A 91 -14.06 4.74 8.43
N GLU A 92 -13.37 3.61 8.64
CA GLU A 92 -11.95 3.47 8.29
C GLU A 92 -11.70 3.71 6.80
N PHE A 93 -12.60 3.22 5.96
CA PHE A 93 -12.56 3.49 4.52
C PHE A 93 -12.71 4.99 4.22
N ALA A 94 -13.68 5.67 4.82
CA ALA A 94 -13.90 7.11 4.61
C ALA A 94 -12.73 7.96 5.13
N GLU A 95 -12.17 7.61 6.28
CA GLU A 95 -10.97 8.26 6.85
C GLU A 95 -9.77 8.08 5.93
N SER A 96 -9.58 6.88 5.37
CA SER A 96 -8.56 6.61 4.36
C SER A 96 -8.74 7.48 3.12
N VAL A 97 -9.95 7.54 2.55
CA VAL A 97 -10.24 8.40 1.38
C VAL A 97 -9.90 9.86 1.66
N LEU A 98 -10.29 10.38 2.84
CA LEU A 98 -10.00 11.77 3.21
C LEU A 98 -8.51 12.02 3.45
N TYR A 99 -7.79 11.05 4.02
CA TYR A 99 -6.35 11.14 4.23
C TYR A 99 -5.58 11.18 2.91
N TRP A 100 -5.91 10.29 1.99
CA TRP A 100 -5.22 10.13 0.71
C TRP A 100 -5.65 11.16 -0.35
N SER A 101 -6.81 11.81 -0.23
CA SER A 101 -7.20 12.90 -1.15
C SER A 101 -6.33 14.15 -1.05
N GLN A 102 -5.59 14.28 0.05
CA GLN A 102 -4.69 15.41 0.34
C GLN A 102 -3.21 15.04 0.13
N ARG A 103 -2.93 13.83 -0.37
CA ARG A 103 -1.59 13.28 -0.55
C ARG A 103 -1.48 12.68 -1.94
N VAL A 104 -0.27 12.71 -2.49
CA VAL A 104 0.00 12.10 -3.79
C VAL A 104 1.36 11.43 -3.73
N GLN A 105 1.46 10.26 -4.34
CA GLN A 105 2.75 9.60 -4.47
C GLN A 105 3.67 10.46 -5.33
N VAL A 106 4.90 10.61 -4.89
CA VAL A 106 5.92 11.34 -5.63
C VAL A 106 6.75 10.31 -6.38
N ASN A 107 6.93 10.51 -7.68
CA ASN A 107 7.96 9.79 -8.41
C ASN A 107 9.23 10.62 -8.25
N GLY A 108 10.25 10.05 -7.60
CA GLY A 108 11.51 10.75 -7.36
C GLY A 108 11.98 11.40 -8.66
N GLY A 109 12.26 12.71 -8.61
CA GLY A 109 12.83 13.40 -9.77
C GLY A 109 14.07 12.67 -10.24
N ASP A 110 14.28 12.65 -11.56
CA ASP A 110 15.40 11.98 -12.23
C ASP A 110 16.67 12.05 -11.36
N GLU A 111 17.20 10.89 -10.95
CA GLU A 111 18.49 10.81 -10.27
C GLU A 111 19.50 11.59 -11.12
N SER A 112 20.05 12.66 -10.55
CA SER A 112 21.15 13.44 -11.14
C SER A 112 22.49 12.76 -10.91
#